data_AF-A0A0Q6TQR0-F1
#
_entry.id   AF-A0A0Q6TQR0-F1
#
_cell.length_a   1.000
_cell.length_b   1.000
_cell.length_c   1.000
_cell.angle_alpha   90.00
_cell.angle_beta   90.00
_cell.angle_gamma   90.00
#
_symmetry.space_group_name_H-M   'P 1'
#
loop_
_entity.id
_entity.type
_entity.pdbx_description
1 polymer ?
#
loop_
_entity_poly.entity_id
_entity_poly.type
_entity_poly.pdbx_seq_one_letter_code
_entity_poly.pdbx_strand_id
1 'polypeptide(L)'
;MDKLHAYRAEVQSRGASTAAADTLVQAIASSPDAADLRTLFAQLATESDQLGWFRDCDYAAVALQVAQAHVASPRLKEAMLRFALERARWCASCATAGGEGLARSLHVRELEALAGNDVQPFAAADGFAVR
;
A
#
# COMPACT_ATOMS: atom_id res chain seq x y z
N MET A 1 -2.19 -8.51 -17.78
CA MET A 1 -1.55 -9.13 -16.60
C MET A 1 -1.74 -8.18 -15.43
N ASP A 2 -2.31 -8.64 -14.33
CA ASP A 2 -2.57 -7.85 -13.12
C ASP A 2 -1.26 -7.38 -12.47
N LYS A 3 -1.17 -6.09 -12.09
CA LYS A 3 0.01 -5.43 -11.52
C LYS A 3 0.54 -6.17 -10.29
N LEU A 4 -0.36 -6.69 -9.46
CA LEU A 4 -0.03 -7.45 -8.25
C LEU A 4 0.63 -8.80 -8.60
N HIS A 5 0.13 -9.51 -9.60
CA HIS A 5 0.70 -10.77 -10.06
C HIS A 5 2.14 -10.60 -10.60
N ALA A 6 2.37 -9.53 -11.37
CA ALA A 6 3.72 -9.22 -11.86
C ALA A 6 4.69 -8.90 -10.72
N TYR A 7 4.22 -8.18 -9.69
CA TYR A 7 5.02 -7.88 -8.51
C TYR A 7 5.40 -9.14 -7.73
N ARG A 8 4.44 -10.03 -7.48
CA ARG A 8 4.69 -11.32 -6.81
C ARG A 8 5.72 -12.16 -7.55
N ALA A 9 5.61 -12.23 -8.89
CA ALA A 9 6.57 -12.94 -9.72
C ALA A 9 7.99 -12.35 -9.62
N GLU A 10 8.12 -11.02 -9.54
CA GLU A 10 9.42 -10.36 -9.36
C GLU A 10 10.00 -10.57 -7.95
N VAL A 11 9.17 -10.58 -6.91
CA VAL A 11 9.64 -10.93 -5.55
C VAL A 11 10.16 -12.37 -5.54
N GLN A 12 9.42 -13.28 -6.19
CA GLN A 12 9.80 -14.69 -6.28
C GLN A 12 11.08 -14.91 -7.11
N SER A 13 11.27 -14.18 -8.21
CA SER A 13 12.47 -14.29 -9.06
C SER A 13 13.76 -13.95 -8.31
N ARG A 14 13.66 -13.11 -7.27
CA ARG A 14 14.74 -12.73 -6.35
C ARG A 14 14.91 -13.67 -5.15
N GLY A 15 14.11 -14.74 -5.07
CA GLY A 15 14.16 -15.72 -3.97
C GLY A 15 13.45 -15.28 -2.69
N ALA A 16 12.69 -14.18 -2.72
CA ALA A 16 11.88 -13.69 -1.60
C ALA A 16 10.41 -14.15 -1.71
N SER A 17 9.60 -13.85 -0.69
CA SER A 17 8.18 -14.25 -0.61
C SER A 17 7.29 -13.07 -0.21
N THR A 18 6.11 -12.96 -0.84
CA THR A 18 5.08 -11.99 -0.46
C THR A 18 4.07 -12.53 0.56
N ALA A 19 4.21 -13.79 0.99
CA ALA A 19 3.17 -14.50 1.73
C ALA A 19 2.76 -13.82 3.05
N ALA A 20 3.72 -13.24 3.78
CA ALA A 20 3.45 -12.52 5.02
C ALA A 20 2.61 -11.25 4.76
N ALA A 21 3.03 -10.43 3.78
CA ALA A 21 2.28 -9.25 3.35
C ALA A 21 0.89 -9.61 2.81
N ASP A 22 0.77 -10.69 2.02
CA ASP A 22 -0.51 -11.18 1.51
C ASP A 22 -1.47 -11.61 2.63
N THR A 23 -0.94 -12.29 3.65
CA THR A 23 -1.72 -12.69 4.84
C THR A 23 -2.25 -11.46 5.58
N LEU A 24 -1.42 -10.42 5.75
CA LEU A 24 -1.83 -9.17 6.38
C LEU A 24 -2.88 -8.41 5.57
N VAL A 25 -2.73 -8.35 4.25
CA VAL A 25 -3.74 -7.75 3.36
C VAL A 25 -5.08 -8.46 3.47
N GLN A 26 -5.07 -9.80 3.53
CA GLN A 26 -6.30 -10.58 3.71
C GLN A 26 -6.93 -10.34 5.10
N ALA A 27 -6.11 -10.24 6.15
CA ALA A 27 -6.57 -9.93 7.50
C ALA A 27 -7.22 -8.54 7.56
N ILE A 28 -6.60 -7.53 6.93
CA ILE A 28 -7.14 -6.18 6.79
C ILE A 28 -8.48 -6.22 6.06
N ALA A 29 -8.54 -6.85 4.89
CA ALA A 29 -9.75 -6.91 4.06
C ALA A 29 -10.93 -7.63 4.74
N SER A 30 -10.64 -8.47 5.73
CA SER A 30 -11.63 -9.25 6.50
C SER A 30 -11.89 -8.67 7.89
N SER A 31 -11.24 -7.57 8.28
CA SER A 31 -11.32 -7.04 9.65
C SER A 31 -12.69 -6.41 9.92
N PRO A 32 -13.39 -6.83 10.99
CA PRO A 32 -14.65 -6.20 11.41
C PRO A 32 -14.43 -4.91 12.22
N ASP A 33 -13.26 -4.74 12.84
CA ASP A 33 -12.95 -3.63 13.74
C ASP A 33 -11.83 -2.73 13.19
N ALA A 34 -11.99 -1.42 13.40
CA ALA A 34 -11.00 -0.40 13.06
C ALA A 34 -9.82 -0.35 14.05
N ALA A 35 -9.98 -0.83 15.29
CA ALA A 35 -8.90 -0.83 16.28
C ALA A 35 -7.73 -1.73 15.86
N ASP A 36 -8.02 -2.89 15.27
CA ASP A 36 -7.01 -3.85 14.83
C ASP A 36 -6.31 -3.40 13.53
N LEU A 37 -6.95 -2.55 12.74
CA LEU A 37 -6.40 -2.09 11.46
C LEU A 37 -5.08 -1.35 11.63
N ARG A 38 -4.92 -0.55 12.70
CA ARG A 38 -3.67 0.20 12.92
C ARG A 38 -2.48 -0.75 13.06
N THR A 39 -2.63 -1.80 13.85
CA THR A 39 -1.58 -2.80 14.07
C THR A 39 -1.29 -3.57 12.79
N LEU A 40 -2.34 -3.98 12.06
CA LEU A 40 -2.19 -4.71 10.81
C LEU A 40 -1.51 -3.87 9.72
N PHE A 41 -1.84 -2.57 9.61
CA PHE A 41 -1.18 -1.66 8.69
C PHE A 41 0.30 -1.46 9.04
N ALA A 42 0.64 -1.31 10.32
CA ALA A 42 2.03 -1.19 10.76
C ALA A 42 2.86 -2.45 10.45
N GLN A 43 2.27 -3.64 10.66
CA GLN A 43 2.90 -4.91 10.27
C GLN A 43 3.05 -5.00 8.75
N LEU A 44 2.03 -4.59 7.99
CA LEU A 44 2.07 -4.62 6.54
C LEU A 44 3.14 -3.68 5.97
N ALA A 45 3.34 -2.50 6.55
CA ALA A 45 4.45 -1.61 6.18
C ALA A 45 5.80 -2.32 6.33
N THR A 46 6.04 -2.90 7.50
CA THR A 46 7.29 -3.60 7.84
C THR A 46 7.57 -4.75 6.86
N GLU A 47 6.55 -5.54 6.52
CA GLU A 47 6.70 -6.62 5.55
C GLU A 47 6.93 -6.09 4.12
N SER A 48 6.23 -5.02 3.73
CA SER A 48 6.36 -4.41 2.39
C SER A 48 7.74 -3.79 2.16
N ASP A 49 8.33 -3.16 3.19
CA ASP A 49 9.65 -2.53 3.11
C ASP A 49 10.74 -3.53 2.70
N GLN A 50 10.58 -4.80 3.08
CA GLN A 50 11.53 -5.88 2.74
C GLN A 50 11.44 -6.34 1.29
N LEU A 51 10.36 -6.00 0.57
CA LEU A 51 10.10 -6.49 -0.79
C LEU A 51 10.73 -5.59 -1.88
N GLY A 52 11.25 -4.41 -1.49
CA GLY A 52 11.74 -3.37 -2.40
C GLY A 52 10.62 -2.75 -3.22
N TRP A 53 10.96 -1.97 -4.25
CA TRP A 53 10.00 -1.27 -5.12
C TRP A 53 10.07 -1.75 -6.56
N PHE A 54 9.18 -2.66 -6.93
CA PHE A 54 9.07 -3.11 -8.32
C PHE A 54 8.24 -2.12 -9.13
N ARG A 55 8.77 -1.70 -10.29
CA ARG A 55 8.15 -0.72 -11.19
C ARG A 55 7.70 0.54 -10.45
N ASP A 56 8.57 1.03 -9.56
CA ASP A 56 8.33 2.31 -8.89
C ASP A 56 7.04 2.33 -8.06
N CYS A 57 6.65 1.17 -7.52
CA CYS A 57 5.48 1.02 -6.67
C CYS A 57 5.86 0.31 -5.37
N ASP A 58 5.18 0.65 -4.27
CA ASP A 58 5.23 -0.10 -3.03
C ASP A 58 4.28 -1.31 -3.07
N TYR A 59 4.70 -2.46 -2.51
CA TYR A 59 3.90 -3.68 -2.54
C TYR A 59 2.57 -3.54 -1.80
N ALA A 60 2.59 -3.02 -0.56
CA ALA A 60 1.38 -2.82 0.23
C ALA A 60 0.40 -1.89 -0.48
N ALA A 61 0.89 -0.81 -1.10
CA ALA A 61 0.06 0.08 -1.90
C ALA A 61 -0.64 -0.66 -3.06
N VAL A 62 0.08 -1.48 -3.82
CA VAL A 62 -0.49 -2.26 -4.93
C VAL A 62 -1.47 -3.31 -4.43
N ALA A 63 -1.11 -4.06 -3.38
CA ALA A 63 -1.92 -5.15 -2.86
C ALA A 63 -3.26 -4.65 -2.27
N LEU A 64 -3.23 -3.54 -1.52
CA LEU A 64 -4.44 -2.93 -0.96
C LEU A 64 -5.34 -2.30 -2.03
N GLN A 65 -4.75 -1.69 -3.06
CA GLN A 65 -5.50 -1.14 -4.21
C GLN A 65 -6.36 -2.22 -4.89
N VAL A 66 -5.81 -3.42 -5.04
CA VAL A 66 -6.53 -4.58 -5.60
C VAL A 66 -7.53 -5.13 -4.59
N ALA A 67 -7.10 -5.38 -3.35
CA ALA A 67 -7.93 -6.04 -2.34
C ALA A 67 -9.19 -5.23 -1.96
N GLN A 68 -9.12 -3.89 -1.90
CA GLN A 68 -10.27 -3.05 -1.55
C GLN A 68 -11.45 -3.21 -2.52
N ALA A 69 -11.19 -3.57 -3.78
CA ALA A 69 -12.25 -3.76 -4.78
C ALA A 69 -13.23 -4.89 -4.39
N HIS A 70 -12.78 -5.83 -3.56
CA HIS A 70 -13.55 -6.98 -3.10
C HIS A 70 -14.15 -6.80 -1.70
N VAL A 71 -13.83 -5.70 -1.01
CA VAL A 71 -14.40 -5.39 0.30
C VAL A 71 -15.82 -4.85 0.12
N ALA A 72 -16.75 -5.14 1.03
CA ALA A 72 -18.09 -4.56 0.99
C ALA A 72 -18.19 -3.26 1.80
N SER A 73 -17.51 -3.20 2.94
CA SER A 73 -17.55 -2.06 3.87
C SER A 73 -16.88 -0.81 3.28
N PRO A 74 -17.63 0.29 3.06
CA PRO A 74 -17.05 1.53 2.52
C PRO A 74 -15.97 2.13 3.42
N ARG A 75 -16.16 2.06 4.75
CA ARG A 75 -15.18 2.55 5.73
C ARG A 75 -13.87 1.78 5.67
N LEU A 76 -13.93 0.46 5.45
CA LEU A 76 -12.73 -0.36 5.32
C LEU A 76 -12.03 -0.11 3.98
N LYS A 77 -12.79 0.01 2.88
CA LYS A 77 -12.23 0.43 1.58
C LYS A 77 -11.46 1.74 1.69
N GLU A 78 -12.08 2.73 2.33
CA GLU A 78 -11.46 4.02 2.56
C GLU A 78 -10.17 3.86 3.35
N ALA A 79 -10.19 3.17 4.50
CA ALA A 79 -8.98 2.93 5.29
C ALA A 79 -7.85 2.27 4.48
N MET A 80 -8.17 1.25 3.67
CA MET A 80 -7.20 0.58 2.79
C MET A 80 -6.62 1.52 1.75
N LEU A 81 -7.47 2.32 1.08
CA LEU A 81 -7.04 3.28 0.06
C LEU A 81 -6.19 4.41 0.65
N ARG A 82 -6.56 4.91 1.84
CA ARG A 82 -5.79 5.93 2.56
C ARG A 82 -4.39 5.44 2.87
N PHE A 83 -4.26 4.26 3.46
CA PHE A 83 -2.95 3.68 3.77
C PHE A 83 -2.14 3.36 2.50
N ALA A 84 -2.79 2.81 1.46
CA ALA A 84 -2.14 2.57 0.17
C ALA A 84 -1.56 3.88 -0.42
N LEU A 85 -2.32 4.98 -0.32
CA LEU A 85 -1.89 6.29 -0.80
C LEU A 85 -0.69 6.83 -0.01
N GLU A 86 -0.69 6.68 1.32
CA GLU A 86 0.46 7.05 2.16
C GLU A 86 1.73 6.31 1.74
N ARG A 87 1.62 5.00 1.50
CA ARG A 87 2.72 4.17 1.03
C ARG A 87 3.22 4.56 -0.36
N ALA A 88 2.31 4.82 -1.30
CA ALA A 88 2.68 5.31 -2.63
C ALA A 88 3.36 6.68 -2.57
N ARG A 89 2.89 7.59 -1.71
CA ARG A 89 3.51 8.91 -1.49
C ARG A 89 4.89 8.78 -0.87
N TRP A 90 5.08 7.89 0.09
CA TRP A 90 6.40 7.62 0.66
C TRP A 90 7.37 7.09 -0.39
N CYS A 91 6.97 6.09 -1.18
CA CYS A 91 7.76 5.58 -2.29
C CYS A 91 8.15 6.71 -3.28
N ALA A 92 7.19 7.56 -3.64
CA ALA A 92 7.43 8.72 -4.50
C ALA A 92 8.37 9.76 -3.87
N SER A 93 8.28 9.99 -2.56
CA SER A 93 9.17 10.92 -1.84
C SER A 93 10.63 10.48 -1.82
N CYS A 94 10.89 9.18 -1.97
CA CYS A 94 12.23 8.62 -2.05
C CYS A 94 12.83 8.68 -3.47
N ALA A 95 12.13 9.26 -4.45
CA ALA A 95 12.68 9.47 -5.78
C ALA A 95 13.74 10.57 -5.76
N THR A 96 14.88 10.33 -6.40
CA THR A 96 16.01 11.27 -6.32
C THR A 96 15.94 12.40 -7.37
N ALA A 97 15.41 12.14 -8.58
CA ALA A 97 14.95 13.15 -9.56
C ALA A 97 14.44 12.49 -10.86
N GLY A 98 13.78 13.29 -11.73
CA GLY A 98 13.57 12.94 -13.14
C GLY A 98 12.49 11.88 -13.41
N GLY A 99 12.79 10.94 -14.32
CA GLY A 99 11.83 9.93 -14.79
C GLY A 99 11.31 9.00 -13.69
N GLU A 100 12.11 8.74 -12.65
CA GLU A 100 11.74 7.96 -11.47
C GLU A 100 10.63 8.63 -10.66
N GLY A 101 10.73 9.95 -10.43
CA GLY A 101 9.70 10.72 -9.74
C GLY A 101 8.38 10.75 -10.52
N LEU A 102 8.44 10.86 -11.84
CA LEU A 102 7.27 10.77 -12.70
C LEU A 102 6.62 9.38 -12.60
N ALA A 103 7.38 8.30 -12.69
CA ALA A 103 6.87 6.93 -12.60
C ALA A 103 6.16 6.67 -11.26
N ARG A 104 6.78 7.07 -10.14
CA ARG A 104 6.18 6.89 -8.81
C ARG A 104 4.94 7.74 -8.57
N SER A 105 4.89 8.93 -9.17
CA SER A 105 3.71 9.81 -9.08
C SER A 105 2.47 9.25 -9.80
N LEU A 106 2.64 8.34 -10.77
CA LEU A 106 1.50 7.71 -11.45
C LEU A 106 0.68 6.87 -10.47
N HIS A 107 1.34 6.05 -9.64
CA HIS A 107 0.62 5.21 -8.67
C HIS A 107 -0.11 6.03 -7.61
N VAL A 108 0.49 7.16 -7.18
CA VAL A 108 -0.16 8.14 -6.29
C VAL A 108 -1.47 8.66 -6.93
N ARG A 109 -1.41 9.10 -8.18
CA ARG A 109 -2.59 9.63 -8.91
C ARG A 109 -3.68 8.57 -9.12
N GLU A 110 -3.30 7.33 -9.41
CA GLU A 110 -4.23 6.21 -9.53
C GLU A 110 -5.00 5.99 -8.21
N LEU A 111 -4.30 6.06 -7.08
CA LEU A 111 -4.90 5.89 -5.75
C LEU A 111 -5.76 7.10 -5.34
N GLU A 112 -5.34 8.32 -5.65
CA GLU A 112 -6.14 9.54 -5.42
C GLU A 112 -7.47 9.49 -6.19
N ALA A 113 -7.43 9.05 -7.45
CA ALA A 113 -8.63 8.87 -8.26
C ALA A 113 -9.59 7.83 -7.66
N LEU A 114 -9.06 6.74 -7.09
CA LEU A 114 -9.86 5.69 -6.45
C LEU A 114 -10.46 6.13 -5.11
N ALA A 115 -9.74 6.93 -4.33
CA ALA A 115 -10.18 7.35 -3.02
C ALA A 115 -11.17 8.53 -3.06
N GLY A 116 -11.34 9.17 -4.22
CA GLY A 116 -12.00 10.46 -4.34
C GLY A 116 -11.07 11.57 -3.85
N ASN A 117 -11.12 12.74 -4.48
CA ASN A 117 -10.15 13.85 -4.34
C ASN A 117 -9.97 14.46 -2.92
N ASP A 118 -10.45 13.84 -1.84
CA ASP A 118 -10.42 14.36 -0.46
C ASP A 118 -9.95 13.32 0.57
N VAL A 119 -8.78 12.69 0.33
CA VAL A 119 -8.11 11.90 1.37
C VAL A 119 -7.22 12.80 2.23
N GLN A 120 -7.72 13.15 3.41
CA GLN A 120 -6.89 13.67 4.51
C GLN A 120 -5.94 12.56 4.99
N PRO A 121 -4.66 12.88 5.31
CA PRO A 121 -3.72 11.92 5.88
C PRO A 121 -4.29 11.32 7.17
N PHE A 122 -3.97 10.05 7.46
CA PHE A 122 -4.31 9.46 8.77
C PHE A 122 -3.65 10.33 9.84
N ALA A 123 -4.45 11.05 10.61
CA ALA A 123 -3.95 12.03 11.56
C ALA A 123 -2.92 11.36 12.46
N ALA A 124 -1.72 11.94 12.50
CA ALA A 124 -0.68 11.63 13.47
C ALA A 124 -1.15 12.07 14.87
N ALA A 125 -2.13 11.37 15.42
CA ALA A 125 -2.30 11.28 16.85
C ALA A 125 -1.16 10.36 17.34
N ASP A 126 -0.10 11.01 17.81
CA ASP A 126 1.07 10.44 18.46
C ASP A 126 2.11 9.75 17.55
N GLY A 127 2.93 10.59 16.92
CA GLY A 127 4.38 10.39 16.92
C GLY A 127 4.96 9.23 16.11
N PHE A 128 4.42 8.93 14.93
CA PHE A 128 5.03 7.94 14.03
C PHE A 128 5.87 8.64 12.95
N ALA A 129 7.13 8.92 13.29
CA ALA A 129 8.18 9.09 12.29
C ALA A 129 8.71 7.68 11.97
N VAL A 130 8.33 7.13 10.82
CA VAL A 130 9.05 5.98 10.24
C VAL A 130 10.45 6.49 9.91
N ARG A 131 11.44 6.03 10.67
CA ARG A 131 12.86 6.16 10.36
C ARG A 131 13.31 4.97 9.55
#